data_AF-A0AAW6IS77-F1
#
_entry.id   AF-A0AAW6IS77-F1
#
_cell.length_a   1.000
_cell.length_b   1.000
_cell.length_c   1.000
_cell.angle_alpha   90.00
_cell.angle_beta   90.00
_cell.angle_gamma   90.00
#
_symmetry.space_group_name_H-M   'P 1'
#
loop_
_entity.id
_entity.type
_entity.pdbx_description
1 polymer ?
#
loop_
_entity_poly.entity_id
_entity_poly.type
_entity_poly.pdbx_seq_one_letter_code
_entity_poly.pdbx_strand_id
1 'polypeptide(L)'
;MSDAAQQEQIDQGVMETLRERDHTVLSEQINPIDCTHNDIIELLAQYMALSEQDNDELFDDWFDNLNKEQHTVLKVFEVYRGQYEHQN
;
A
#
# COMPACT_ATOMS: atom_id res chain seq x y z
N MET A 1 -0.01 -28.83 -11.36
CA MET A 1 0.79 -27.80 -12.05
C MET A 1 0.04 -26.49 -11.87
N SER A 2 0.14 -25.77 -10.75
CA SER A 2 -0.71 -24.58 -10.61
C SER A 2 -0.36 -23.49 -9.61
N ASP A 3 0.49 -23.69 -8.60
CA ASP A 3 0.66 -22.60 -7.61
C ASP A 3 1.91 -21.75 -7.86
N ALA A 4 3.06 -22.38 -8.15
CA ALA A 4 4.31 -21.65 -8.39
C ALA A 4 4.27 -20.72 -9.62
N ALA A 5 3.60 -21.15 -10.69
CA ALA A 5 3.48 -20.36 -11.92
C ALA A 5 2.51 -19.17 -11.78
N GLN A 6 1.51 -19.28 -10.88
CA GLN A 6 0.62 -18.16 -10.56
C GLN A 6 1.32 -17.15 -9.66
N GLN A 7 2.10 -17.63 -8.68
CA GLN A 7 2.91 -16.77 -7.82
C GLN A 7 3.95 -15.98 -8.63
N GLU A 8 4.67 -16.62 -9.55
CA GLU A 8 5.67 -15.96 -10.41
C GLU A 8 5.05 -14.90 -11.36
N GLN A 9 3.83 -15.12 -11.85
CA GLN A 9 3.12 -14.13 -12.67
C GLN A 9 2.65 -12.92 -11.86
N ILE A 10 2.19 -13.14 -10.62
CA ILE A 10 1.84 -12.06 -9.69
C ILE A 10 3.11 -11.26 -9.36
N ASP A 11 4.22 -11.94 -9.07
CA ASP A 11 5.50 -11.31 -8.78
C ASP A 11 6.01 -10.48 -9.96
N GLN A 12 5.87 -10.95 -11.20
CA GLN A 12 6.24 -10.17 -12.40
C GLN A 12 5.34 -8.94 -12.62
N GLY A 13 4.02 -9.06 -12.43
CA GLY A 13 3.10 -7.93 -12.57
C GLY A 13 3.28 -6.86 -11.49
N VAL A 14 3.60 -7.27 -10.26
CA VAL A 14 3.99 -6.36 -9.17
C VAL A 14 5.29 -5.65 -9.52
N MET A 15 6.29 -6.37 -10.03
CA MET A 15 7.56 -5.78 -10.46
C MET A 15 7.41 -4.82 -11.65
N GLU A 16 6.52 -5.08 -12.61
CA GLU A 16 6.21 -4.15 -13.69
C GLU A 16 5.52 -2.89 -13.18
N THR A 17 4.56 -3.01 -12.25
CA THR A 17 3.90 -1.86 -11.61
C THR A 17 4.88 -1.03 -10.77
N LEU A 18 5.87 -1.67 -10.13
CA LEU A 18 6.94 -0.99 -9.42
C LEU A 18 7.90 -0.26 -10.38
N ARG A 19 8.07 -0.76 -11.60
CA ARG A 19 9.05 -0.27 -12.58
C ARG A 19 8.48 0.82 -13.50
N GLU A 20 7.18 0.77 -13.78
CA GLU A 20 6.48 1.80 -14.54
C GLU A 20 5.99 2.91 -13.60
N ARG A 21 6.47 4.14 -13.81
CA ARG A 21 5.94 5.36 -13.15
C ARG A 21 4.54 5.73 -13.62
N ASP A 22 3.82 4.80 -14.24
CA ASP A 22 2.45 4.98 -14.67
C ASP A 22 1.53 4.62 -13.52
N HIS A 23 1.18 5.62 -12.73
CA HIS A 23 0.28 5.44 -11.59
C HIS A 23 -1.19 5.55 -11.97
N THR A 24 -1.53 5.55 -13.27
CA THR A 24 -2.92 5.74 -13.71
C THR A 24 -3.82 4.67 -13.09
N VAL A 25 -3.39 3.41 -13.09
CA VAL A 25 -4.13 2.28 -12.48
C VAL A 25 -4.28 2.44 -10.96
N LEU A 26 -3.25 2.92 -10.25
CA LEU A 26 -3.32 3.15 -8.80
C LEU A 26 -4.22 4.34 -8.47
N SER A 27 -4.17 5.40 -9.27
CA SER A 27 -5.03 6.57 -9.12
C SER A 27 -6.49 6.23 -9.36
N GLU A 28 -6.80 5.37 -10.33
CA GLU A 28 -8.14 4.86 -10.59
C GLU A 28 -8.70 4.03 -9.43
N GLN A 29 -7.85 3.38 -8.62
CA GLN A 29 -8.26 2.64 -7.44
C GLN A 29 -8.56 3.54 -6.22
N ILE A 30 -7.89 4.69 -6.11
CA ILE A 30 -8.07 5.62 -4.98
C ILE A 30 -9.14 6.68 -5.25
N ASN A 31 -9.21 7.21 -6.47
CA ASN A 31 -10.15 8.27 -6.83
C ASN A 31 -11.63 8.01 -6.45
N PRO A 32 -12.15 6.77 -6.48
CA PRO A 32 -13.53 6.50 -6.08
C PRO A 32 -13.72 6.26 -4.58
N ILE A 33 -12.65 6.26 -3.77
CA ILE A 33 -12.74 6.02 -2.33
C ILE A 33 -13.40 7.23 -1.64
N ASP A 34 -14.40 6.97 -0.80
CA ASP A 34 -15.10 8.00 -0.03
C ASP A 34 -14.31 8.33 1.26
N CYS A 35 -13.15 8.95 1.09
CA CYS A 35 -12.31 9.45 2.18
C CYS A 35 -12.02 10.94 2.00
N THR A 36 -12.10 11.71 3.08
CA THR A 36 -11.65 13.10 3.03
C THR A 36 -10.12 13.16 3.02
N HIS A 37 -9.57 14.28 2.52
CA HIS A 37 -8.12 14.50 2.61
C HIS A 37 -7.59 14.41 4.05
N ASN A 38 -8.39 14.82 5.04
CA ASN A 38 -8.00 14.71 6.45
C ASN A 38 -7.92 13.26 6.91
N ASP A 39 -8.86 12.40 6.50
CA ASP A 39 -8.84 10.98 6.83
C ASP A 39 -7.58 10.30 6.28
N ILE A 40 -7.17 10.66 5.06
CA ILE A 40 -5.92 10.17 4.45
C ILE A 40 -4.71 10.65 5.25
N ILE A 41 -4.65 11.93 5.62
CA ILE A 41 -3.53 12.49 6.40
C ILE A 41 -3.41 11.78 7.75
N GLU A 42 -4.52 11.59 8.46
CA GLU A 42 -4.54 10.90 9.75
C GLU A 42 -4.10 9.44 9.62
N LEU A 43 -4.60 8.73 8.60
CA LEU A 43 -4.23 7.35 8.32
C LEU A 43 -2.73 7.19 8.07
N LEU A 44 -2.14 8.04 7.21
CA LEU A 44 -0.72 8.00 6.89
C LEU A 44 0.15 8.39 8.10
N ALA A 45 -0.29 9.34 8.92
CA ALA A 45 0.42 9.71 10.14
C ALA A 45 0.44 8.56 11.16
N GLN A 46 -0.70 7.88 11.36
CA GLN A 46 -0.77 6.70 12.24
C GLN A 46 0.10 5.56 11.70
N TYR A 47 0.02 5.29 10.40
CA TYR A 47 0.85 4.28 9.74
C TYR A 47 2.34 4.50 10.01
N MET A 48 2.85 5.71 9.72
CA MET A 48 4.27 6.03 9.94
C MET A 48 4.65 5.88 11.41
N ALA A 49 3.85 6.45 12.31
CA ALA A 49 4.12 6.43 13.75
C ALA A 49 4.12 5.01 14.34
N LEU A 50 3.28 4.10 13.83
CA LEU A 50 3.19 2.72 14.31
C LEU A 50 4.23 1.81 13.64
N SER A 51 4.49 1.97 12.34
CA SER A 51 5.42 1.13 11.58
C SER A 51 6.89 1.25 12.02
N GLU A 52 7.24 2.35 12.69
CA GLU A 52 8.60 2.61 13.21
C GLU A 52 8.80 2.06 14.64
N GLN A 53 7.76 1.52 15.28
CA GLN A 53 7.85 0.99 16.65
C GLN A 53 8.19 -0.51 16.64
N ASP A 54 8.98 -0.96 17.62
CA ASP A 54 9.27 -2.39 17.85
C ASP A 54 8.09 -3.14 18.52
N ASN A 55 6.84 -2.74 18.22
CA ASN A 55 5.63 -3.33 18.80
C ASN A 55 4.68 -3.82 17.71
N ASP A 56 5.04 -4.98 17.15
CA ASP A 56 4.30 -5.63 16.06
C ASP A 56 2.84 -5.92 16.44
N GLU A 57 2.56 -6.30 17.69
CA GLU A 57 1.20 -6.60 18.15
C GLU A 57 0.28 -5.36 18.07
N LEU A 58 0.81 -4.18 18.44
CA LEU A 58 0.07 -2.92 18.32
C LEU A 58 -0.17 -2.52 16.86
N PHE A 59 0.83 -2.75 16.00
CA PHE A 59 0.70 -2.47 14.58
C PHE A 59 -0.34 -3.40 13.94
N ASP A 60 -0.25 -4.70 14.20
CA ASP A 60 -1.15 -5.72 13.67
C ASP A 60 -2.60 -5.45 14.12
N ASP A 61 -2.83 -5.18 15.41
CA ASP A 61 -4.15 -4.83 15.94
C ASP A 61 -4.73 -3.59 15.24
N TRP A 62 -3.92 -2.55 15.03
CA TRP A 62 -4.38 -1.36 14.32
C TRP A 62 -4.68 -1.66 12.85
N PHE A 63 -3.79 -2.39 12.19
CA PHE A 63 -3.89 -2.70 10.76
C PHE A 63 -5.10 -3.58 10.47
N ASP A 64 -5.36 -4.60 11.28
CA ASP A 64 -6.51 -5.52 11.12
C ASP A 64 -7.87 -4.83 11.32
N ASN A 65 -7.90 -3.69 12.01
CA ASN A 65 -9.11 -2.90 12.23
C ASN A 65 -9.39 -1.87 11.11
N LEU A 66 -8.52 -1.76 10.11
CA LEU A 66 -8.74 -0.86 8.98
C LEU A 66 -9.83 -1.40 8.05
N ASN A 67 -10.57 -0.48 7.44
CA ASN A 67 -11.51 -0.85 6.40
C ASN A 67 -10.79 -1.09 5.05
N LYS A 68 -11.51 -1.67 4.09
CA LYS A 68 -10.96 -2.02 2.77
C LYS A 68 -10.36 -0.81 2.03
N GLU A 69 -10.97 0.35 2.15
CA GLU A 69 -10.55 1.57 1.50
C GLU A 69 -9.25 2.10 2.10
N GLN A 70 -9.15 2.14 3.44
CA GLN A 70 -7.93 2.48 4.17
C GLN A 70 -6.78 1.54 3.83
N HIS A 71 -7.02 0.23 3.76
CA HIS A 71 -6.01 -0.72 3.29
C HIS A 71 -5.56 -0.45 1.85
N THR A 72 -6.48 -0.01 0.99
CA THR A 72 -6.15 0.32 -0.41
C THR A 72 -5.24 1.55 -0.48
N VAL A 73 -5.55 2.59 0.30
CA VAL A 73 -4.72 3.79 0.43
C VAL A 73 -3.31 3.44 0.93
N LEU A 74 -3.19 2.63 1.99
CA LEU A 74 -1.87 2.22 2.52
C LEU A 74 -1.06 1.38 1.52
N LYS A 75 -1.69 0.46 0.79
CA LYS A 75 -1.00 -0.33 -0.24
C LYS A 75 -0.43 0.55 -1.34
N VAL A 76 -1.21 1.50 -1.83
CA VAL A 76 -0.76 2.43 -2.86
C VAL A 76 0.35 3.33 -2.30
N PHE A 77 0.18 3.84 -1.07
CA PHE A 77 1.22 4.62 -0.39
C PHE A 77 2.55 3.87 -0.32
N GLU A 78 2.56 2.59 0.08
CA GLU A 78 3.78 1.78 0.15
C GLU A 78 4.45 1.57 -1.22
N VAL A 79 3.65 1.37 -2.28
CA VAL A 79 4.18 1.28 -3.65
C VAL A 79 4.88 2.58 -4.04
N TYR A 80 4.25 3.74 -3.79
CA TYR A 80 4.87 5.04 -4.04
C TYR A 80 6.13 5.24 -3.19
N ARG A 81 6.07 4.92 -1.90
CA ARG A 81 7.19 5.06 -0.96
C ARG A 81 8.40 4.26 -1.43
N GLY A 82 8.22 2.97 -1.69
CA GLY A 82 9.29 2.09 -2.18
C GLY A 82 9.91 2.57 -3.50
N GLN A 83 9.09 3.10 -4.41
CA GLN A 83 9.59 3.69 -5.66
C GLN A 83 10.46 4.94 -5.44
N TYR A 84 10.17 5.77 -4.43
CA TYR A 84 11.01 6.92 -4.09
C TYR A 84 12.26 6.53 -3.29
N GLU A 85 12.17 5.52 -2.43
CA GLU A 85 13.32 5.00 -1.67
C GLU A 85 14.35 4.33 -2.59
N HIS A 86 13.90 3.60 -3.61
CA HIS A 86 14.75 2.98 -4.63
C HIS A 86 15.23 3.95 -5.74
N GLN A 87 14.91 5.25 -5.64
CA GLN A 87 15.41 6.28 -6.56
C GLN A 87 16.74 6.93 -6.10
N ASN A 88 17.25 6.59 -4.91
CA ASN A 88 18.55 7.01 -4.40
C ASN A 88 19.60 5.90 -4.53
#